data_AF-A0A953HIX2-F1
#
_entry.id   AF-A0A953HIX2-F1
#
_cell.length_a   1.000
_cell.length_b   1.000
_cell.length_c   1.000
_cell.angle_alpha   90.00
_cell.angle_beta   90.00
_cell.angle_gamma   90.00
#
_symmetry.space_group_name_H-M   'P 1'
#
loop_
_entity.id
_entity.type
_entity.pdbx_description
1 polymer ?
#
loop_
_entity_poly.entity_id
_entity_poly.type
_entity_poly.pdbx_seq_one_letter_code
_entity_poly.pdbx_strand_id
1 'polypeptide(L)'
;MLEWLNGAAIPSTGSAWGGIAGIVVFASLLAFSSFQFGLRQLGPSLTGVFMYLMPPYGVLMAVGLLGERLEAFHIAGIALVMAGIVLATFPVAWLRERLRRA
;
A
#
# COMPACT_ATOMS: atom_id res chain seq x y z
N MET A 1 -10.02 -27.09 -7.99
CA MET A 1 -10.78 -28.17 -8.66
C MET A 1 -12.11 -28.46 -7.97
N LEU A 2 -12.17 -28.50 -6.62
CA LEU A 2 -13.43 -28.66 -5.86
C LEU A 2 -14.45 -27.53 -6.06
N GLU A 3 -14.02 -26.29 -6.30
CA GLU A 3 -14.92 -25.14 -6.53
C GLU A 3 -15.69 -25.21 -7.85
N TRP A 4 -15.08 -25.79 -8.90
CA TRP A 4 -15.73 -26.02 -10.18
C TRP A 4 -16.84 -27.08 -10.09
N LEU A 5 -16.68 -28.04 -9.18
CA LEU A 5 -17.70 -29.04 -8.87
C LEU A 5 -18.85 -28.45 -8.04
N ASN A 6 -18.61 -27.35 -7.31
CA ASN A 6 -19.61 -26.58 -6.56
C ASN A 6 -20.29 -25.47 -7.40
N GLY A 7 -20.12 -25.48 -8.72
CA GLY A 7 -20.80 -24.55 -9.63
C GLY A 7 -20.16 -23.16 -9.72
N ALA A 8 -18.89 -23.00 -9.35
CA ALA A 8 -18.15 -21.76 -9.61
C ALA A 8 -18.05 -21.53 -11.14
N ALA A 9 -18.82 -20.58 -11.64
CA ALA A 9 -18.85 -20.21 -13.05
C ALA A 9 -17.83 -19.10 -13.34
N ILE A 10 -17.22 -19.17 -14.51
CA ILE A 10 -16.44 -18.05 -15.07
C ILE A 10 -17.38 -16.83 -15.15
N PRO A 11 -16.91 -15.61 -14.86
CA PRO A 11 -17.74 -14.42 -14.99
C PRO A 11 -18.42 -14.37 -16.36
N SER A 12 -19.75 -14.30 -16.33
CA SER A 12 -20.61 -14.31 -17.51
C SER A 12 -21.00 -12.89 -17.95
N THR A 13 -20.71 -11.87 -17.14
CA THR A 13 -21.07 -10.48 -17.39
C THR A 13 -19.88 -9.65 -17.86
N GLY A 14 -20.13 -8.73 -18.80
CA GLY A 14 -19.11 -7.79 -19.26
C GLY A 14 -18.57 -6.89 -18.15
N SER A 15 -19.38 -6.57 -17.14
CA SER A 15 -18.96 -5.79 -15.97
C SER A 15 -17.94 -6.53 -15.11
N ALA A 16 -18.10 -7.85 -14.92
CA ALA A 16 -17.14 -8.66 -14.17
C ALA A 16 -15.80 -8.75 -14.92
N TRP A 17 -15.83 -8.94 -16.24
CA TRP A 17 -14.63 -8.88 -17.07
C TRP A 17 -13.97 -7.50 -17.04
N GLY A 18 -14.75 -6.42 -17.02
CA GLY A 18 -14.24 -5.06 -16.85
C GLY A 18 -13.52 -4.87 -15.51
N GLY A 19 -14.09 -5.37 -14.41
CA GLY A 19 -13.44 -5.37 -13.10
C GLY A 19 -12.12 -6.14 -13.10
N ILE A 20 -12.09 -7.32 -13.70
CA ILE A 20 -10.87 -8.13 -13.84
C ILE A 20 -9.82 -7.38 -14.65
N ALA A 21 -10.19 -6.81 -15.79
CA ALA A 21 -9.28 -6.02 -16.62
C ALA A 21 -8.70 -4.82 -15.85
N GLY A 22 -9.53 -4.14 -15.05
CA GLY A 22 -9.09 -3.07 -14.15
C GLY A 22 -8.04 -3.54 -13.14
N ILE A 23 -8.25 -4.69 -12.49
CA ILE A 23 -7.28 -5.28 -11.54
C ILE A 23 -5.97 -5.67 -12.24
N VAL A 24 -6.07 -6.28 -13.42
CA VAL A 24 -4.89 -6.66 -14.22
C VAL A 24 -4.06 -5.44 -14.60
N VAL A 25 -4.69 -4.37 -15.06
CA VAL A 25 -3.98 -3.17 -15.52
C VAL A 25 -3.45 -2.34 -14.35
N PHE A 26 -4.31 -1.96 -13.41
CA PHE A 26 -3.94 -1.00 -12.36
C PHE A 26 -3.25 -1.66 -11.17
N ALA A 27 -3.90 -2.65 -10.56
CA ALA A 27 -3.37 -3.28 -9.35
C ALA A 27 -2.21 -4.25 -9.64
N SER A 28 -2.09 -4.73 -10.88
CA SER A 28 -1.01 -5.65 -11.27
C SER A 28 0.04 -4.95 -12.14
N LEU A 29 -0.24 -4.73 -13.43
CA LEU A 29 0.77 -4.25 -14.37
C LEU A 29 1.40 -2.91 -13.96
N LEU A 30 0.57 -1.90 -13.69
CA LEU A 30 1.05 -0.58 -13.30
C LEU A 30 1.72 -0.61 -11.92
N ALA A 31 1.06 -1.17 -10.90
CA ALA A 31 1.61 -1.21 -9.55
C ALA A 31 2.97 -1.94 -9.50
N PHE A 32 3.07 -3.14 -10.07
CA PHE A 32 4.33 -3.88 -10.10
C PHE A 32 5.38 -3.18 -10.96
N SER A 33 5.03 -2.64 -12.13
CA SER A 33 6.01 -1.93 -12.97
C SER A 33 6.57 -0.70 -12.27
N SER A 34 5.73 0.11 -11.63
CA SER A 34 6.14 1.28 -10.86
C SER A 34 7.00 0.89 -9.65
N PHE A 35 6.65 -0.19 -8.94
CA PHE A 35 7.45 -0.68 -7.83
C PHE A 35 8.82 -1.18 -8.28
N GLN A 36 8.88 -1.97 -9.35
CA GLN A 36 10.14 -2.47 -9.91
C GLN A 36 11.00 -1.32 -10.46
N PHE A 37 10.39 -0.29 -11.05
CA PHE A 37 11.08 0.93 -11.47
C PHE A 37 11.65 1.69 -10.27
N GLY A 38 10.87 1.86 -9.20
CA GLY A 38 11.32 2.46 -7.94
C GLY A 38 12.49 1.68 -7.34
N LEU A 39 12.41 0.36 -7.31
CA LEU A 39 13.49 -0.51 -6.84
C LEU A 39 14.79 -0.30 -7.62
N ARG A 40 14.70 -0.17 -8.95
CA ARG A 40 15.87 0.09 -9.81
C ARG A 40 16.50 1.47 -9.59
N GLN A 41 15.69 2.47 -9.26
CA GLN A 41 16.10 3.87 -9.28
C GLN A 41 16.47 4.41 -7.89
N LEU A 42 15.75 3.97 -6.85
CA LEU A 42 15.88 4.40 -5.45
C LEU A 42 16.57 3.34 -4.56
N GLY A 43 16.66 2.10 -5.06
CA GLY A 43 17.19 0.97 -4.32
C GLY A 43 16.20 0.34 -3.33
N PRO A 44 16.55 -0.83 -2.76
CA PRO A 44 15.63 -1.62 -1.93
C PRO A 44 15.21 -0.96 -0.63
N SER A 45 16.13 -0.26 0.03
CA SER A 45 15.89 0.36 1.34
C SER A 45 14.79 1.42 1.25
N LEU A 46 14.95 2.41 0.37
CA LEU A 46 13.97 3.50 0.24
C LEU A 46 12.66 3.00 -0.37
N THR A 47 12.71 2.12 -1.37
CA THR A 47 11.49 1.58 -2.01
C THR A 47 10.66 0.72 -1.05
N GLY A 48 11.31 -0.04 -0.17
CA GLY A 48 10.62 -0.79 0.89
C GLY A 48 9.86 0.12 1.85
N VAL A 49 10.38 1.31 2.16
CA VAL A 49 9.71 2.27 3.04
C VAL A 49 8.37 2.73 2.44
N PHE A 50 8.25 2.85 1.12
CA PHE A 50 6.98 3.21 0.46
C PHE A 50 5.87 2.19 0.71
N MET A 51 6.18 0.91 0.95
CA MET A 51 5.16 -0.09 1.24
C MET A 51 4.44 0.20 2.57
N TYR A 52 5.09 0.87 3.52
CA TYR A 52 4.45 1.30 4.76
C TYR A 52 3.44 2.43 4.56
N LEU A 53 3.43 3.11 3.41
CA LEU A 53 2.42 4.12 3.09
C LEU A 53 1.13 3.51 2.53
N MET A 54 1.09 2.19 2.26
CA MET A 54 -0.13 1.53 1.79
C MET A 54 -1.36 1.76 2.68
N PRO A 55 -1.29 1.64 4.02
CA PRO A 55 -2.47 1.83 4.88
C PRO A 55 -3.04 3.26 4.79
N PRO A 56 -2.25 4.35 4.90
CA PRO A 56 -2.74 5.70 4.64
C PRO A 56 -3.38 5.86 3.26
N TYR A 57 -2.74 5.37 2.19
CA TYR A 57 -3.32 5.43 0.85
C TYR A 57 -4.63 4.66 0.74
N GLY A 58 -4.72 3.48 1.37
CA GLY A 58 -5.94 2.67 1.40
C GLY A 58 -7.11 3.43 2.02
N VAL A 59 -6.90 4.06 3.19
CA VAL A 59 -7.93 4.89 3.85
C VAL A 59 -8.31 6.09 2.98
N LEU A 60 -7.33 6.81 2.42
CA LEU A 60 -7.61 7.97 1.57
C LEU A 60 -8.41 7.59 0.32
N MET A 61 -8.09 6.45 -0.29
CA MET A 61 -8.81 5.93 -1.45
C MET A 61 -10.21 5.45 -1.08
N ALA A 62 -10.39 4.80 0.07
CA ALA A 62 -11.69 4.33 0.52
C ALA A 62 -12.64 5.51 0.83
N VAL A 63 -12.15 6.53 1.55
CA VAL A 63 -12.92 7.74 1.81
C VAL A 63 -13.20 8.53 0.52
N GLY A 64 -12.20 8.67 -0.35
CA GLY A 64 -12.31 9.50 -1.57
C GLY A 64 -13.09 8.86 -2.71
N LEU A 65 -12.94 7.55 -2.94
CA LEU A 65 -13.56 6.84 -4.07
C LEU A 65 -14.81 6.05 -3.68
N LEU A 66 -14.82 5.43 -2.50
CA LEU A 66 -15.96 4.63 -2.03
C LEU A 66 -16.93 5.47 -1.19
N GLY A 67 -16.54 6.69 -0.80
CA GLY A 67 -17.37 7.55 0.05
C GLY A 67 -17.47 7.04 1.48
N GLU A 68 -16.52 6.21 1.93
CA GLU A 68 -16.51 5.72 3.31
C GLU A 68 -16.31 6.86 4.30
N ARG A 69 -16.95 6.75 5.46
CA ARG A 69 -16.85 7.75 6.50
C ARG A 69 -15.53 7.62 7.25
N LEU A 70 -14.78 8.71 7.34
CA LEU A 70 -13.53 8.75 8.09
C LEU A 70 -13.81 8.70 9.60
N GLU A 71 -13.69 7.51 10.18
CA GLU A 71 -13.76 7.30 11.62
C GLU A 71 -12.43 7.52 12.35
N ALA A 72 -12.50 7.74 13.67
CA ALA A 72 -11.33 8.02 14.51
C ALA A 72 -10.27 6.91 14.49
N PHE A 73 -10.67 5.65 14.32
CA PHE A 73 -9.73 4.53 14.24
C PHE A 73 -8.85 4.58 12.97
N HIS A 74 -9.34 5.16 11.86
CA HIS A 74 -8.53 5.36 10.68
C HIS A 74 -7.40 6.37 10.95
N ILE A 75 -7.73 7.47 11.64
CA ILE A 75 -6.76 8.50 12.00
C ILE A 75 -5.72 7.93 12.97
N ALA A 76 -6.15 7.16 13.97
CA ALA A 76 -5.25 6.49 14.91
C ALA A 76 -4.32 5.50 14.18
N GLY A 77 -4.85 4.71 13.25
CA GLY A 77 -4.07 3.79 12.43
C GLY A 77 -3.03 4.51 11.56
N ILE A 78 -3.43 5.58 10.87
CA ILE A 78 -2.52 6.43 10.08
C ILE A 78 -1.42 7.00 10.97
N ALA A 79 -1.77 7.57 12.12
CA ALA A 79 -0.80 8.13 13.07
C ALA A 79 0.21 7.08 13.55
N LEU A 80 -0.26 5.87 13.87
CA LEU A 80 0.60 4.77 14.31
C LEU A 80 1.56 4.32 13.20
N VAL A 81 1.08 4.18 11.98
CA VAL A 81 1.90 3.81 10.81
C VAL A 81 2.96 4.88 10.55
N MET A 82 2.56 6.17 10.53
CA MET A 82 3.49 7.28 10.32
C MET A 82 4.56 7.35 11.41
N ALA A 83 4.18 7.12 12.68
CA ALA A 83 5.15 7.03 13.78
C ALA A 83 6.15 5.89 13.57
N GLY A 84 5.68 4.71 13.13
CA GLY A 84 6.53 3.57 12.81
C GLY A 84 7.51 3.86 11.66
N ILE A 85 7.06 4.53 10.60
CA ILE A 85 7.92 4.96 9.48
C ILE A 85 9.01 5.93 9.96
N VAL A 86 8.62 6.94 10.74
CA VAL A 86 9.56 7.92 11.29
C VAL A 86 10.60 7.20 12.16
N LEU A 87 10.18 6.28 13.03
CA LEU A 87 11.08 5.51 13.88
C LEU A 87 12.03 4.61 13.07
N ALA A 88 11.53 3.92 12.05
CA ALA A 88 12.32 3.01 11.23
C ALA A 88 13.32 3.73 10.31
N THR A 89 12.98 4.96 9.89
CA THR A 89 13.78 5.74 8.95
C THR A 89 14.66 6.79 9.65
N PHE A 90 14.47 7.02 10.95
CA PHE A 90 15.21 8.04 11.67
C PHE A 90 16.72 7.71 11.66
N PRO A 91 17.60 8.64 11.24
CA PRO A 91 19.03 8.39 11.19
C PRO A 91 19.58 8.29 12.62
N VAL A 92 19.74 7.06 13.11
CA VAL A 92 20.30 6.76 14.44
C VAL A 92 21.69 7.39 14.63
N ALA A 93 22.45 7.57 13.54
CA ALA A 93 23.73 8.29 13.54
C ALA A 93 23.61 9.72 14.09
N TRP A 94 22.55 10.45 13.72
CA TRP A 94 22.31 11.81 14.20
C TRP A 94 22.05 11.85 15.71
N LEU A 95 21.30 10.89 16.23
CA LEU A 95 21.01 10.76 17.66
C LEU A 95 22.30 10.45 18.45
N ARG A 96 23.15 9.58 17.90
CA ARG A 96 24.44 9.20 18.49
C ARG A 96 25.41 10.38 18.56
N GLU A 97 25.43 11.22 17.53
CA GLU A 97 26.24 12.45 17.49
C GLU A 97 25.79 13.45 18.56
N ARG A 98 24.47 13.60 18.75
CA ARG A 98 23.89 14.56 19.67
C ARG A 98 24.05 14.16 21.14
N LEU A 99 23.97 12.86 21.43
CA LEU A 99 24.25 12.30 22.76
C LEU A 99 25.74 12.32 23.12
N ARG A 100 26.65 12.32 22.13
CA ARG A 100 28.09 12.47 22.36
C ARG A 100 28.53 13.91 22.63
N ARG A 101 27.71 14.90 22.27
CA ARG A 101 27.99 16.33 22.45
C ARG A 101 27.30 16.94 23.68
N ALA A 102 26.46 16.17 24.38
CA ALA A 102 25.83 16.53 25.65
C ALA A 102 26.61 15.88 26.80
#